data_AF-A0A3N5JB71-F1
#
_entry.id   AF-A0A3N5JB71-F1
#
_cell.length_a   1.000
_cell.length_b   1.000
_cell.length_c   1.000
_cell.angle_alpha   90.00
_cell.angle_beta   90.00
_cell.angle_gamma   90.00
#
_symmetry.space_group_name_H-M   'P 1'
#
loop_
_entity.id
_entity.type
_entity.pdbx_description
1 polymer ?
#
loop_
_entity_poly.entity_id
_entity_poly.type
_entity_poly.pdbx_seq_one_letter_code
_entity_poly.pdbx_strand_id
1 'polypeptide(L)' 'SEIERYAVWPGQALGYKLGMLKILELRQRAQEQLGEKFDMRTFHDRILEHGALPLNQMEAKIDAWIAGER' A
#
# COMPACT_ATOMS: atom_id res chain seq x y z
N SER A 1 -23.22 -19.23 0.08
CA SER A 1 -21.90 -19.87 0.33
C SER A 1 -20.78 -18.95 -0.16
N GLU A 2 -19.61 -18.87 0.50
CA GLU A 2 -18.43 -18.11 -0.01
C GLU A 2 -18.07 -18.53 -1.46
N ILE A 3 -18.36 -19.78 -1.81
CA ILE A 3 -18.13 -20.36 -3.15
C ILE A 3 -19.01 -19.69 -4.22
N GLU A 4 -20.26 -19.34 -3.90
CA GLU A 4 -21.15 -18.66 -4.86
C GLU A 4 -20.74 -17.21 -5.07
N ARG A 5 -20.14 -16.55 -4.07
CA ARG A 5 -19.67 -15.16 -4.19
C ARG A 5 -18.47 -15.04 -5.13
N TYR A 6 -17.53 -15.99 -5.08
CA TYR A 6 -16.38 -16.03 -5.98
C TYR A 6 -16.76 -16.29 -7.44
N ALA A 7 -17.92 -16.92 -7.69
CA ALA A 7 -18.43 -17.16 -9.04
C ALA A 7 -19.07 -15.92 -9.69
N VAL A 8 -19.60 -14.98 -8.90
CA VAL A 8 -20.38 -13.82 -9.40
C VAL A 8 -19.54 -12.54 -9.50
N TRP A 9 -18.42 -12.43 -8.78
CA TRP A 9 -17.47 -11.30 -8.85
C TRP A 9 -16.01 -11.77 -8.94
N PRO A 10 -15.55 -12.19 -10.14
CA PRO A 10 -14.15 -12.58 -10.33
C PRO A 10 -13.22 -11.38 -10.04
N GLY A 11 -12.32 -11.54 -9.06
CA GLY A 11 -11.30 -10.54 -8.70
C GLY A 11 -11.47 -9.85 -7.34
N GLN A 12 -12.63 -9.97 -6.68
CA GLN A 12 -12.89 -9.29 -5.41
C GLN A 12 -12.02 -9.79 -4.25
N ALA A 13 -11.70 -11.10 -4.22
CA ALA A 13 -10.74 -11.68 -3.26
C ALA A 13 -9.28 -11.26 -3.54
N LEU A 14 -8.94 -11.02 -4.81
CA LEU A 14 -7.59 -10.63 -5.22
C LEU A 14 -7.28 -9.20 -4.75
N GLY A 15 -8.27 -8.30 -4.75
CA GLY A 15 -8.09 -6.92 -4.30
C GLY A 15 -7.57 -6.80 -2.87
N TYR A 16 -8.12 -7.59 -1.93
CA TYR A 16 -7.68 -7.58 -0.53
C TYR A 16 -6.24 -8.06 -0.36
N LYS A 17 -5.91 -9.22 -0.94
CA LYS A 17 -4.57 -9.80 -0.78
C LYS A 17 -3.52 -8.97 -1.52
N LEU A 18 -3.85 -8.50 -2.72
CA LEU A 18 -2.95 -7.66 -3.52
C LEU A 18 -2.70 -6.31 -2.85
N GLY A 19 -3.73 -5.66 -2.32
CA GLY A 19 -3.57 -4.41 -1.59
C GLY A 19 -2.71 -4.57 -0.34
N MET A 20 -2.97 -5.62 0.47
CA MET A 20 -2.15 -5.94 1.63
C MET A 20 -0.68 -6.20 1.26
N LEU A 21 -0.43 -7.01 0.22
CA LEU A 21 0.93 -7.30 -0.24
C LEU A 21 1.65 -6.03 -0.72
N LYS A 22 0.96 -5.16 -1.47
CA LYS A 22 1.53 -3.90 -1.94
C LYS A 22 1.87 -2.95 -0.78
N ILE A 23 1.02 -2.83 0.24
CA ILE A 23 1.33 -2.00 1.42
C ILE A 23 2.56 -2.54 2.16
N LEU A 24 2.70 -3.86 2.30
CA LEU A 24 3.88 -4.47 2.91
C LEU A 24 5.16 -4.23 2.10
N GLU A 25 5.08 -4.36 0.77
CA GLU A 25 6.17 -4.06 -0.16
C GLU A 25 6.62 -2.60 -0.03
N LEU A 26 5.68 -1.65 -0.05
CA LEU A 26 5.97 -0.22 0.09
C LEU A 26 6.58 0.12 1.45
N ARG A 27 6.13 -0.54 2.52
CA ARG A 27 6.73 -0.38 3.85
C ARG A 27 8.19 -0.83 3.86
N GLN A 28 8.47 -2.01 3.31
CA GLN A 28 9.83 -2.52 3.24
C GLN A 28 10.73 -1.58 2.43
N ARG A 29 10.24 -1.11 1.27
CA ARG A 29 10.94 -0.13 0.44
C ARG A 29 11.24 1.16 1.23
N ALA A 30 10.26 1.70 1.95
CA ALA A 30 10.46 2.90 2.77
C ALA A 30 11.51 2.67 3.89
N GLN A 31 11.48 1.51 4.55
CA GLN A 31 12.47 1.14 5.57
C GLN A 31 13.88 1.08 4.99
N GLU A 32 14.05 0.44 3.82
CA GLU A 32 15.34 0.32 3.15
C GLU A 32 15.88 1.67 2.68
N GLN A 33 15.02 2.55 2.17
CA GLN A 33 15.45 3.81 1.56
C GLN A 33 15.64 4.96 2.55
N LEU A 34 14.89 4.97 3.65
CA LEU A 34 14.96 6.03 4.65
C LEU A 34 15.86 5.66 5.85
N GLY A 35 16.10 4.36 6.10
CA GLY A 35 16.95 3.90 7.18
C GLY A 35 16.54 4.48 8.54
N GLU A 36 17.44 5.19 9.20
CA GLU A 36 17.17 5.84 10.51
C GLU A 36 16.12 6.96 10.44
N LYS A 37 15.85 7.52 9.25
CA LYS A 37 14.78 8.52 9.04
C LYS A 37 13.40 7.88 8.93
N PHE A 38 13.30 6.55 8.83
CA PHE A 38 12.01 5.87 8.72
C PHE A 38 11.23 5.95 10.02
N ASP A 39 10.01 6.49 9.96
CA ASP A 39 9.04 6.42 11.04
C ASP A 39 7.75 5.71 10.60
N MET A 40 7.33 4.74 11.41
CA MET A 40 6.16 3.91 11.13
C MET A 40 4.86 4.72 11.19
N ARG A 41 4.77 5.75 12.05
CA ARG A 41 3.57 6.58 12.18
C ARG A 41 3.39 7.42 10.94
N THR A 42 4.47 8.08 10.52
CA THR A 42 4.54 8.85 9.27
C THR A 42 4.18 7.98 8.07
N PHE A 43 4.68 6.74 7.99
CA PHE A 43 4.28 5.82 6.92
C PHE A 43 2.77 5.55 6.91
N HIS A 44 2.16 5.27 8.07
CA HIS A 44 0.71 5.07 8.14
C HIS A 44 -0.08 6.32 7.76
N ASP A 45 0.38 7.50 8.20
CA ASP A 45 -0.25 8.76 7.84
C ASP A 45 -0.23 8.96 6.32
N ARG A 46 0.91 8.70 5.65
CA ARG A 46 1.01 8.78 4.18
C ARG A 46 0.13 7.79 3.44
N ILE A 47 -0.05 6.58 3.98
CA ILE A 47 -0.95 5.58 3.39
C ILE A 47 -2.43 5.99 3.52
N LEU A 48 -2.80 6.66 4.62
CA LEU A 48 -4.20 6.98 4.93
C LEU A 48 -4.63 8.39 4.46
N GLU A 49 -3.68 9.30 4.20
CA GLU A 49 -3.90 10.73 3.90
C GLU A 49 -4.93 10.98 2.78
N HIS A 50 -5.00 10.10 1.79
CA HIS A 50 -5.84 10.27 0.60
C HIS A 50 -7.02 9.29 0.51
N GLY A 51 -7.27 8.51 1.55
CA GLY A 51 -8.34 7.50 1.55
C GLY A 51 -8.12 6.40 0.51
N ALA A 52 -9.20 5.86 -0.05
CA ALA A 52 -9.13 4.74 -0.98
C ALA A 52 -8.56 5.17 -2.35
N LEU A 53 -7.30 4.80 -2.61
CA LEU A 53 -6.62 5.04 -3.89
C LEU A 53 -6.37 3.74 -4.67
N PRO A 54 -6.33 3.81 -6.01
CA PRO A 54 -5.72 2.77 -6.82
C PRO A 54 -4.27 2.49 -6.39
N LEU A 55 -3.85 1.22 -6.40
CA LEU A 55 -2.54 0.79 -5.88
C LEU A 55 -1.35 1.51 -6.55
N ASN A 56 -1.44 1.78 -7.84
CA ASN A 56 -0.41 2.50 -8.58
C ASN A 56 -0.26 3.97 -8.13
N GLN A 57 -1.37 4.62 -7.76
CA GLN A 57 -1.32 5.99 -7.23
C GLN A 57 -0.78 6.03 -5.81
N MET A 58 -1.15 5.05 -4.98
CA MET A 58 -0.58 4.88 -3.64
C MET A 58 0.93 4.68 -3.72
N GLU A 59 1.40 3.80 -4.60
CA GLU A 59 2.83 3.56 -4.84
C GLU A 59 3.55 4.84 -5.26
N ALA A 60 3.06 5.55 -6.28
CA ALA A 60 3.68 6.80 -6.75
C ALA A 60 3.79 7.87 -5.65
N LYS A 61 2.79 7.95 -4.75
CA LYS A 61 2.81 8.89 -3.62
C LYS A 61 3.82 8.51 -2.56
N ILE A 62 3.92 7.24 -2.21
CA ILE A 62 4.94 6.76 -1.27
C ILE A 62 6.34 6.96 -1.85
N ASP A 63 6.55 6.67 -3.13
CA ASP A 63 7.84 6.90 -3.79
C ASP A 63 8.21 8.40 -3.82
N ALA A 64 7.25 9.28 -4.09
CA ALA A 64 7.46 10.72 -4.03
C ALA A 64 7.82 11.21 -2.61
N TRP A 65 7.17 10.67 -1.59
CA TRP A 65 7.52 10.95 -0.19
C TRP A 65 8.94 10.47 0.15
N ILE A 66 9.28 9.23 -0.16
CA ILE A 66 10.63 8.68 0.07
C ILE A 66 11.69 9.54 -0.61
N ALA A 67 11.43 9.98 -1.84
CA ALA A 67 12.35 10.83 -2.60
C ALA A 67 12.55 12.23 -1.97
N GLY A 68 11.55 12.76 -1.29
CA GLY A 68 11.63 14.05 -0.60
C GLY A 68 12.35 14.01 0.76
N GLU A 69 12.46 12.83 1.38
CA GLU A 69 13.08 12.64 2.70
C GLU A 69 14.55 12.19 2.65
N ARG A 70 15.02 11.71 1.49
CA ARG A 70 16.43 11.40 1.25
C ARG A 70 17.29 12.65 1.41
#